data_AF-A0A7C0YPX6-F1
#
_entry.id   AF-A0A7C0YPX6-F1
#
_cell.length_a   1.000
_cell.length_b   1.000
_cell.length_c   1.000
_cell.angle_alpha   90.00
_cell.angle_beta   90.00
_cell.angle_gamma   90.00
#
_symmetry.space_group_name_H-M   'P 1'
#
loop_
_entity.id
_entity.type
_entity.pdbx_description
1 polymer ?
#
loop_
_entity_poly.entity_id
_entity_poly.type
_entity_poly.pdbx_seq_one_letter_code
_entity_poly.pdbx_strand_id
1 'polypeptide(L)'
;MSKMDAVDITKVSIDAKFNFKCHKGIQCFTKCCSNIDILLTPYDVVRLKNRLGLTSDVFLEAYTDMNIDPVNSHPHAMLRMGDDKDRKCPFLSDEGCAVYTDRPANCRYYPVGQGTMKKDGKDGPETEEFYFFVREKHCIGYNENKQWTIKSWREDQGVDEYDKINSTWKQLQLRKNLPGKTLDENKQFQYSMASYDLDRFKRYIFESDFLNVFDVDEETQKKIKEDEIELIQFGVKYIKFIMMLEDSMKLKKDADKYKKKR
;
A
#
# COMPACT_ATOMS: atom_id res chain seq x y z
N MET A 1 -21.47 -11.31 11.50
CA MET A 1 -21.12 -9.91 11.82
C MET A 1 -20.36 -9.36 10.65
N SER A 2 -20.75 -8.19 10.15
CA SER A 2 -19.98 -7.51 9.11
C SER A 2 -18.64 -7.08 9.69
N LYS A 3 -17.57 -7.05 8.88
CA LYS A 3 -16.25 -6.55 9.31
C LYS A 3 -16.32 -5.09 9.80
N MET A 4 -17.30 -4.33 9.30
CA MET A 4 -17.58 -2.96 9.73
C MET A 4 -18.13 -2.86 11.16
N ASP A 5 -18.70 -3.93 11.73
CA ASP A 5 -19.28 -3.91 13.09
C ASP A 5 -18.20 -3.70 14.18
N ALA A 6 -16.93 -3.95 13.84
CA ALA A 6 -15.80 -3.77 14.74
C ALA A 6 -15.20 -2.34 14.70
N VAL A 7 -15.61 -1.51 13.74
CA VAL A 7 -15.07 -0.16 13.56
C VAL A 7 -15.86 0.82 14.42
N ASP A 8 -15.18 1.53 15.32
CA ASP A 8 -15.76 2.71 15.95
C ASP A 8 -15.82 3.82 14.89
N ILE A 9 -17.02 4.19 14.46
CA ILE A 9 -17.23 5.18 13.40
C ILE A 9 -16.86 6.62 13.81
N THR A 10 -16.49 6.82 15.08
CA THR A 10 -16.06 8.11 15.60
C THR A 10 -14.66 8.44 15.13
N LYS A 11 -14.53 9.55 14.39
CA LYS A 11 -13.22 10.13 14.08
C LYS A 11 -12.56 10.66 15.35
N VAL A 12 -11.30 10.30 15.57
CA VAL A 12 -10.51 10.76 16.71
C VAL A 12 -9.27 11.52 16.26
N SER A 13 -8.81 12.45 17.11
CA SER A 13 -7.61 13.24 16.84
C SER A 13 -6.33 12.42 17.05
N ILE A 14 -5.21 12.91 16.51
CA ILE A 14 -3.90 12.27 16.67
C ILE A 14 -3.41 12.23 18.14
N ASP A 15 -3.95 13.09 18.99
CA ASP A 15 -3.65 13.13 20.43
C ASP A 15 -4.61 12.30 21.29
N ALA A 16 -5.58 11.63 20.66
CA ALA A 16 -6.53 10.78 21.36
C ALA A 16 -5.81 9.67 22.14
N LYS A 17 -6.19 9.51 23.41
CA LYS A 17 -5.59 8.52 24.31
C LYS A 17 -6.36 7.20 24.27
N PHE A 18 -5.63 6.10 24.41
CA PHE A 18 -6.21 4.77 24.56
C PHE A 18 -5.28 3.86 25.35
N ASN A 19 -5.85 2.84 25.97
CA ASN A 19 -5.11 1.79 26.64
C ASN A 19 -4.99 0.59 25.70
N PHE A 20 -3.78 0.09 25.49
CA PHE A 20 -3.57 -1.09 24.66
C PHE A 20 -2.23 -1.76 24.90
N LYS A 21 -2.20 -3.09 24.92
CA LYS A 21 -0.96 -3.86 24.79
C LYS A 21 -1.24 -5.21 24.13
N CYS A 22 -0.42 -5.58 23.15
CA CYS A 22 -0.40 -6.93 22.58
C CYS A 22 0.92 -7.59 22.94
N HIS A 23 0.89 -8.85 23.40
CA HIS A 23 2.07 -9.63 23.75
C HIS A 23 1.76 -11.13 23.69
N LYS A 24 2.80 -11.98 23.59
CA LYS A 24 2.63 -13.45 23.44
C LYS A 24 1.76 -14.10 24.53
N GLY A 25 1.77 -13.56 25.74
CA GLY A 25 0.99 -14.07 26.87
C GLY A 25 -0.48 -13.62 26.94
N ILE A 26 -0.95 -12.76 26.04
CA ILE A 26 -2.35 -12.30 26.06
C ILE A 26 -3.28 -13.39 25.52
N GLN A 27 -4.49 -13.56 26.08
CA GLN A 27 -5.42 -14.62 25.68
C GLN A 27 -5.85 -14.53 24.20
N CYS A 28 -5.81 -13.35 23.61
CA CYS A 28 -6.15 -13.12 22.21
C CYS A 28 -4.94 -13.12 21.26
N PHE A 29 -3.76 -13.54 21.72
CA PHE A 29 -2.55 -13.57 20.88
C PHE A 29 -2.86 -14.28 19.55
N THR A 30 -2.39 -13.68 18.45
CA THR A 30 -2.58 -14.11 17.05
C THR A 30 -4.00 -14.20 16.50
N LYS A 31 -5.06 -13.99 17.29
CA LYS A 31 -6.45 -14.09 16.80
C LYS A 31 -6.77 -13.10 15.66
N CYS A 32 -6.16 -11.92 15.67
CA CYS A 32 -6.32 -10.93 14.59
C CYS A 32 -5.64 -11.34 13.27
N CYS A 33 -4.76 -12.35 13.27
CA CYS A 33 -4.06 -12.84 12.07
C CYS A 33 -4.90 -13.85 11.27
N SER A 34 -6.22 -13.67 11.21
CA SER A 34 -7.15 -14.57 10.54
C SER A 34 -8.39 -13.81 10.05
N ASN A 35 -8.94 -14.21 8.91
CA ASN A 35 -10.16 -13.66 8.32
C ASN A 35 -10.19 -12.11 8.17
N ILE A 36 -9.05 -11.52 7.83
CA ILE A 36 -8.89 -10.08 7.58
C ILE A 36 -8.62 -9.82 6.09
N ASP A 37 -8.99 -8.65 5.60
CA ASP A 37 -8.62 -8.22 4.24
C ASP A 37 -7.54 -7.14 4.37
N ILE A 38 -6.35 -7.41 3.83
CA ILE A 38 -5.22 -6.49 3.88
C ILE A 38 -4.89 -6.02 2.46
N LEU A 39 -5.16 -4.75 2.19
CA LEU A 39 -4.61 -4.08 1.01
C LEU A 39 -3.12 -3.82 1.25
N LEU A 40 -2.26 -4.31 0.37
CA LEU A 40 -0.84 -4.04 0.40
C LEU A 40 -0.53 -2.75 -0.35
N THR A 41 0.26 -1.90 0.28
CA THR A 41 0.89 -0.74 -0.38
C THR A 41 2.13 -1.18 -1.17
N PRO A 42 2.64 -0.36 -2.11
CA PRO A 42 3.93 -0.60 -2.76
C PRO A 42 5.06 -0.90 -1.77
N TYR A 43 5.13 -0.12 -0.67
CA TYR A 43 6.16 -0.32 0.34
C TYR A 43 5.96 -1.63 1.12
N ASP A 44 4.72 -2.05 1.40
CA ASP A 44 4.47 -3.35 2.03
C ASP A 44 4.98 -4.49 1.15
N VAL A 45 4.76 -4.42 -0.18
CA VAL A 45 5.26 -5.42 -1.13
C VAL A 45 6.80 -5.47 -1.12
N VAL A 46 7.47 -4.33 -1.14
CA VAL A 46 8.95 -4.25 -1.05
C VAL A 46 9.45 -4.86 0.25
N ARG A 47 8.86 -4.50 1.38
CA ARG A 47 9.28 -5.00 2.70
C ARG A 47 9.08 -6.51 2.81
N LEU A 48 7.92 -7.02 2.39
CA LEU A 48 7.60 -8.43 2.48
C LEU A 48 8.43 -9.29 1.51
N LYS A 49 8.55 -8.89 0.23
CA LYS A 49 9.35 -9.66 -0.74
C LYS A 49 10.80 -9.77 -0.30
N ASN A 50 11.39 -8.67 0.19
CA ASN A 50 12.78 -8.65 0.64
C ASN A 50 12.97 -9.46 1.91
N ARG A 51 12.01 -9.39 2.85
CA ARG A 51 12.02 -10.22 4.07
C ARG A 51 12.00 -11.71 3.75
N LEU A 52 11.32 -12.10 2.68
CA LEU A 52 11.20 -13.49 2.23
C LEU A 52 12.31 -13.91 1.24
N GLY A 53 13.15 -12.97 0.78
CA GLY A 53 14.17 -13.23 -0.23
C GLY A 53 13.59 -13.55 -1.62
N LEU A 54 12.43 -12.99 -1.95
CA LEU A 54 11.71 -13.23 -3.21
C LEU A 54 11.79 -12.02 -4.13
N THR A 55 11.72 -12.26 -5.44
CA THR A 55 11.44 -11.22 -6.42
C THR A 55 9.96 -10.81 -6.36
N SER A 56 9.63 -9.62 -6.85
CA SER A 56 8.27 -9.09 -6.81
C SER A 56 7.24 -10.03 -7.46
N ASP A 57 7.56 -10.58 -8.63
CA ASP A 57 6.67 -11.49 -9.37
C ASP A 57 6.36 -12.77 -8.57
N VAL A 58 7.39 -13.40 -8.00
CA VAL A 58 7.22 -14.60 -7.17
C VAL A 58 6.43 -14.29 -5.90
N PHE A 59 6.69 -13.14 -5.26
CA PHE A 59 5.92 -12.72 -4.09
C PHE A 59 4.45 -12.49 -4.44
N LEU A 60 4.16 -11.74 -5.51
CA LEU A 60 2.80 -11.40 -5.91
C LEU A 60 2.01 -12.64 -6.29
N GLU A 61 2.62 -13.56 -7.06
CA GLU A 61 1.98 -14.81 -7.46
C GLU A 61 1.64 -15.69 -6.24
N ALA A 62 2.57 -15.82 -5.29
CA ALA A 62 2.39 -16.70 -4.13
C ALA A 62 1.47 -16.11 -3.05
N TYR A 63 1.56 -14.81 -2.78
CA TYR A 63 0.98 -14.20 -1.57
C TYR A 63 -0.10 -13.15 -1.81
N THR A 64 -0.45 -12.83 -3.07
CA THR A 64 -1.44 -11.78 -3.33
C THR A 64 -2.51 -12.16 -4.31
N ASP A 65 -3.70 -11.60 -4.12
CA ASP A 65 -4.76 -11.58 -5.11
C ASP A 65 -4.93 -10.16 -5.66
N MET A 66 -4.87 -10.03 -6.99
CA MET A 66 -5.04 -8.75 -7.67
C MET A 66 -6.52 -8.49 -7.94
N ASN A 67 -7.09 -7.54 -7.22
CA ASN A 67 -8.49 -7.13 -7.37
C ASN A 67 -8.59 -5.83 -8.15
N ILE A 68 -9.53 -5.73 -9.09
CA ILE A 68 -9.84 -4.46 -9.76
C ILE A 68 -10.95 -3.76 -8.99
N ASP A 69 -10.68 -2.56 -8.49
CA ASP A 69 -11.69 -1.75 -7.83
C ASP A 69 -12.76 -1.31 -8.84
N PRO A 70 -14.06 -1.56 -8.58
CA PRO A 70 -15.12 -1.29 -9.55
C PRO A 70 -15.41 0.21 -9.75
N VAL A 71 -14.97 1.07 -8.83
CA VAL A 71 -15.22 2.52 -8.85
C VAL A 71 -14.13 3.26 -9.63
N ASN A 72 -12.87 2.87 -9.47
CA ASN A 72 -11.72 3.55 -10.10
C ASN A 72 -10.94 2.65 -11.08
N SER A 73 -11.31 1.39 -11.25
CA SER A 73 -10.62 0.43 -12.12
C SER A 73 -9.13 0.24 -11.79
N HIS A 74 -8.69 0.62 -10.59
CA HIS A 74 -7.31 0.44 -10.17
C HIS A 74 -7.10 -0.99 -9.70
N PRO A 75 -5.95 -1.59 -10.04
CA PRO A 75 -5.56 -2.88 -9.48
C PRO A 75 -5.03 -2.72 -8.05
N HIS A 76 -5.56 -3.54 -7.15
CA HIS A 76 -5.24 -3.60 -5.73
C HIS A 76 -4.63 -4.96 -5.40
N ALA A 77 -3.40 -4.96 -4.89
CA ALA A 77 -2.78 -6.16 -4.36
C ALA A 77 -3.32 -6.43 -2.95
N MET A 78 -4.18 -7.44 -2.82
CA MET A 78 -4.67 -7.90 -1.53
C MET A 78 -3.80 -9.04 -1.03
N LEU A 79 -3.42 -9.06 0.25
CA LEU A 79 -2.75 -10.23 0.82
C LEU A 79 -3.70 -11.43 0.74
N ARG A 80 -3.25 -12.51 0.10
CA ARG A 80 -3.97 -13.76 0.00
C ARG A 80 -3.98 -14.44 1.37
N MET A 81 -5.18 -14.60 1.92
CA MET A 81 -5.39 -15.37 3.15
C MET A 81 -5.53 -16.86 2.80
N GLY A 82 -5.26 -17.76 3.74
CA GLY A 82 -5.39 -19.20 3.50
C GLY A 82 -6.82 -19.61 3.13
N ASP A 83 -6.94 -20.70 2.37
CA ASP A 83 -8.23 -21.26 1.93
C ASP A 83 -8.94 -22.08 3.03
N ASP A 84 -8.32 -22.21 4.20
CA ASP A 84 -8.94 -22.85 5.35
C ASP A 84 -10.14 -22.03 5.88
N LYS A 85 -11.01 -22.69 6.66
CA LYS A 85 -12.22 -22.08 7.22
C LYS A 85 -11.96 -20.81 8.04
N ASP A 86 -10.77 -20.70 8.64
CA ASP A 86 -10.38 -19.60 9.51
C ASP A 86 -9.68 -18.48 8.71
N ARG A 87 -9.38 -18.70 7.42
CA ARG A 87 -8.66 -17.77 6.53
C ARG A 87 -7.40 -17.23 7.19
N LYS A 88 -6.51 -18.11 7.65
CA LYS A 88 -5.30 -17.71 8.39
C LYS A 88 -4.35 -16.90 7.51
N CYS A 89 -3.66 -15.93 8.12
CA CYS A 89 -2.60 -15.19 7.44
C CYS A 89 -1.47 -16.17 7.06
N PRO A 90 -0.91 -16.11 5.85
CA PRO A 90 0.15 -17.04 5.41
C PRO A 90 1.45 -16.87 6.21
N PHE A 91 1.63 -15.74 6.90
CA PHE A 91 2.80 -15.49 7.75
C PHE A 91 2.57 -15.83 9.23
N LEU A 92 1.40 -16.39 9.57
CA LEU A 92 1.12 -16.82 10.93
C LEU A 92 1.78 -18.18 11.21
N SER A 93 2.55 -18.24 12.29
CA SER A 93 3.14 -19.46 12.85
C SER A 93 2.71 -19.64 14.31
N ASP A 94 3.06 -20.77 14.91
CA ASP A 94 2.83 -21.04 16.33
C ASP A 94 3.56 -20.02 17.24
N GLU A 95 4.66 -19.45 16.75
CA GLU A 95 5.43 -18.42 17.45
C GLU A 95 4.90 -16.99 17.24
N GLY A 96 3.88 -16.82 16.39
CA GLY A 96 3.31 -15.54 16.00
C GLY A 96 3.59 -15.20 14.53
N CYS A 97 3.59 -13.91 14.20
CA CYS A 97 3.81 -13.44 12.84
C CYS A 97 5.29 -13.55 12.45
N ALA A 98 5.61 -14.39 11.45
CA ALA A 98 6.98 -14.63 10.98
C ALA A 98 7.64 -13.38 10.34
N VAL A 99 6.81 -12.44 9.88
CA VAL A 99 7.23 -11.16 9.27
C VAL A 99 6.94 -9.98 10.19
N TYR A 100 6.83 -10.18 11.51
CA TYR A 100 6.34 -9.12 12.43
C TYR A 100 7.04 -7.77 12.25
N THR A 101 8.36 -7.73 12.12
CA THR A 101 9.15 -6.49 11.93
C THR A 101 8.90 -5.79 10.59
N ASP A 102 8.35 -6.51 9.61
CA ASP A 102 8.12 -6.10 8.22
C ASP A 102 6.63 -6.22 7.85
N ARG A 103 5.76 -6.32 8.87
CA ARG A 103 4.33 -6.49 8.69
C ARG A 103 3.71 -5.27 7.97
N PRO A 104 2.63 -5.47 7.20
CA PRO A 104 1.98 -4.41 6.46
C PRO A 104 1.55 -3.21 7.32
N ALA A 105 1.42 -2.03 6.70
CA ALA A 105 0.92 -0.82 7.33
C ALA A 105 -0.41 -1.04 8.08
N ASN A 106 -1.37 -1.77 7.47
CA ASN A 106 -2.65 -2.10 8.12
C ASN A 106 -2.45 -2.86 9.45
N CYS A 107 -1.51 -3.80 9.49
CA CYS A 107 -1.20 -4.57 10.70
C CYS A 107 -0.45 -3.76 11.76
N ARG A 108 0.30 -2.73 11.36
CA ARG A 108 0.97 -1.78 12.28
C ARG A 108 -0.01 -0.82 12.92
N TYR A 109 -0.98 -0.39 12.13
CA TYR A 109 -2.01 0.52 12.59
C TYR A 109 -2.87 -0.10 13.68
N TYR A 110 -3.28 -1.36 13.50
CA TYR A 110 -4.15 -2.06 14.46
C TYR A 110 -3.66 -1.95 15.92
N PRO A 111 -4.51 -1.52 16.87
CA PRO A 111 -5.96 -1.42 16.77
C PRO A 111 -6.45 -0.01 16.37
N VAL A 112 -5.55 0.88 15.99
CA VAL A 112 -5.88 2.17 15.37
C VAL A 112 -6.15 1.93 13.89
N GLY A 113 -7.21 2.51 13.35
CA GLY A 113 -7.42 2.62 11.91
C GLY A 113 -7.01 4.00 11.42
N GLN A 114 -6.50 4.06 10.19
CA GLN A 114 -6.29 5.30 9.45
C GLN A 114 -7.21 5.30 8.22
N GLY A 115 -7.89 6.42 8.01
CA GLY A 115 -8.59 6.71 6.77
C GLY A 115 -8.03 7.97 6.13
N THR A 116 -8.10 8.03 4.82
CA THR A 116 -7.77 9.23 4.06
C THR A 116 -8.99 9.62 3.22
N MET A 117 -9.33 10.90 3.22
CA MET A 117 -10.43 11.41 2.42
C MET A 117 -10.05 12.71 1.73
N LYS A 118 -10.68 12.98 0.59
CA LYS A 118 -10.62 14.30 -0.05
C LYS A 118 -11.68 15.19 0.56
N LYS A 119 -11.31 16.44 0.84
CA LYS A 119 -12.20 17.50 1.30
C LYS A 119 -11.99 18.73 0.43
N ASP A 120 -13.04 19.51 0.23
CA ASP A 120 -12.91 20.80 -0.42
C ASP A 120 -12.22 21.77 0.53
N GLY A 121 -10.98 22.14 0.20
CA GLY A 121 -10.17 23.12 0.90
C GLY A 121 -10.33 24.52 0.31
N LYS A 122 -9.74 25.52 0.97
CA LYS A 122 -9.84 26.92 0.51
C LYS A 122 -9.10 27.16 -0.81
N ASP A 123 -8.01 26.42 -1.03
CA ASP A 123 -7.15 26.53 -2.21
C ASP A 123 -7.31 25.35 -3.18
N GLY A 124 -8.40 24.59 -3.04
CA GLY A 124 -8.71 23.40 -3.84
C GLY A 124 -8.86 22.12 -3.01
N PRO A 125 -8.95 20.93 -3.64
CA PRO A 125 -9.12 19.68 -2.94
C PRO A 125 -7.93 19.37 -2.02
N GLU A 126 -8.19 19.27 -0.72
CA GLU A 126 -7.22 18.90 0.31
C GLU A 126 -7.39 17.42 0.68
N THR A 127 -6.30 16.79 1.11
CA THR A 127 -6.32 15.42 1.63
C THR A 127 -6.33 15.50 3.15
N GLU A 128 -7.39 15.00 3.78
CA GLU A 128 -7.53 14.91 5.23
C GLU A 128 -7.32 13.45 5.66
N GLU A 129 -6.39 13.24 6.58
CA GLU A 129 -6.26 11.96 7.28
C GLU A 129 -7.06 12.00 8.58
N PHE A 130 -7.72 10.90 8.89
CA PHE A 130 -8.45 10.73 10.14
C PHE A 130 -8.16 9.36 10.75
N TYR A 131 -8.35 9.27 12.05
CA TYR A 131 -8.12 8.05 12.80
C TYR A 131 -9.40 7.56 13.45
N PHE A 132 -9.45 6.27 13.73
CA PHE A 132 -10.55 5.61 14.43
C PHE A 132 -10.01 4.39 15.19
N PHE A 133 -10.83 3.80 16.04
CA PHE A 133 -10.45 2.58 16.76
C PHE A 133 -11.16 1.36 16.18
N VAL A 134 -10.44 0.25 16.10
CA VAL A 134 -10.96 -1.06 15.70
C VAL A 134 -11.10 -1.92 16.95
N ARG A 135 -12.34 -2.20 17.35
CA ARG A 135 -12.71 -2.92 18.57
C ARG A 135 -13.34 -4.26 18.23
N GLU A 136 -12.50 -5.22 17.87
CA GLU A 136 -12.96 -6.59 17.65
C GLU A 136 -13.23 -7.31 18.97
N LYS A 137 -14.35 -8.05 19.03
CA LYS A 137 -14.76 -8.79 20.24
C LYS A 137 -13.68 -9.71 20.81
N HIS A 138 -12.84 -10.27 19.94
CA HIS A 138 -11.78 -11.17 20.36
C HIS A 138 -10.56 -10.44 20.95
N CYS A 139 -10.41 -9.14 20.68
CA CYS A 139 -9.23 -8.36 21.03
C CYS A 139 -9.36 -7.79 22.45
N ILE A 140 -8.72 -8.45 23.41
CA ILE A 140 -8.70 -8.01 24.81
C ILE A 140 -7.52 -7.09 25.14
N GLY A 141 -6.73 -6.68 24.13
CA GLY A 141 -5.59 -5.78 24.33
C GLY A 141 -5.98 -4.42 24.90
N TYR A 142 -7.22 -3.97 24.68
CA TYR A 142 -7.74 -2.74 25.27
C TYR A 142 -7.89 -2.78 26.80
N ASN A 143 -7.88 -3.96 27.41
CA ASN A 143 -8.00 -4.14 28.87
C ASN A 143 -6.64 -4.03 29.59
N GLU A 144 -5.55 -3.91 28.84
CA GLU A 144 -4.21 -3.75 29.39
C GLU A 144 -3.96 -2.32 29.85
N ASN A 145 -3.07 -2.11 30.83
CA ASN A 145 -2.88 -0.79 31.46
C ASN A 145 -1.89 0.13 30.74
N LYS A 146 -1.29 -0.29 29.61
CA LYS A 146 -0.35 0.55 28.88
C LYS A 146 -1.10 1.64 28.12
N GLN A 147 -0.87 2.88 28.50
CA GLN A 147 -1.48 4.05 27.87
C GLN A 147 -0.67 4.52 26.66
N TRP A 148 -1.39 4.93 25.63
CA TRP A 148 -0.88 5.50 24.39
C TRP A 148 -1.65 6.76 24.02
N THR A 149 -1.02 7.58 23.19
CA THR A 149 -1.71 8.46 22.24
C THR A 149 -1.60 7.85 20.84
N ILE A 150 -2.48 8.21 19.90
CA ILE A 150 -2.32 7.76 18.51
C ILE A 150 -0.96 8.17 17.94
N LYS A 151 -0.48 9.38 18.25
CA LYS A 151 0.87 9.84 17.91
C LYS A 151 1.96 8.86 18.39
N SER A 152 2.01 8.58 19.69
CA SER A 152 3.04 7.69 20.26
C SER A 152 2.90 6.24 19.80
N TRP A 153 1.68 5.80 19.48
CA TRP A 153 1.46 4.49 18.87
C TRP A 153 2.05 4.42 17.46
N ARG A 154 1.84 5.44 16.63
CA ARG A 154 2.40 5.50 15.27
C ARG A 154 3.93 5.48 15.28
N GLU A 155 4.53 6.22 16.20
CA GLU A 155 5.98 6.25 16.43
C GLU A 155 6.49 4.85 16.86
N ASP A 156 5.85 4.22 17.85
CA ASP A 156 6.23 2.88 18.34
C ASP A 156 6.06 1.77 17.28
N GLN A 157 4.99 1.84 16.48
CA GLN A 157 4.72 0.86 15.43
C GLN A 157 5.49 1.13 14.13
N GLY A 158 6.19 2.26 14.03
CA GLY A 158 7.01 2.64 12.89
C GLY A 158 6.23 2.92 11.61
N VAL A 159 4.97 3.36 11.72
CA VAL A 159 4.10 3.54 10.55
C VAL A 159 4.32 4.87 9.82
N ASP A 160 4.94 5.86 10.48
CA ASP A 160 5.29 7.14 9.86
C ASP A 160 6.14 6.99 8.58
N GLU A 161 7.08 6.03 8.57
CA GLU A 161 7.88 5.74 7.37
C GLU A 161 7.01 5.19 6.23
N TYR A 162 6.09 4.27 6.55
CA TYR A 162 5.18 3.66 5.58
C TYR A 162 4.24 4.72 4.98
N ASP A 163 3.72 5.62 5.82
CA ASP A 163 2.85 6.69 5.36
C ASP A 163 3.59 7.69 4.48
N LYS A 164 4.81 8.07 4.87
CA LYS A 164 5.65 8.99 4.09
C LYS A 164 5.90 8.44 2.69
N ILE A 165 6.37 7.20 2.58
CA ILE A 165 6.70 6.56 1.30
C ILE A 165 5.46 6.39 0.43
N ASN A 166 4.33 5.98 1.02
CA ASN A 166 3.11 5.70 0.29
C ASN A 166 2.20 6.92 0.08
N SER A 167 2.50 8.09 0.66
CA SER A 167 1.63 9.28 0.65
C SER A 167 1.12 9.64 -0.74
N THR A 168 2.02 9.76 -1.72
CA THR A 168 1.66 10.10 -3.10
C THR A 168 0.91 8.97 -3.80
N TRP A 169 1.23 7.71 -3.48
CA TRP A 169 0.51 6.56 -4.01
C TRP A 169 -0.92 6.46 -3.45
N LYS A 170 -1.13 6.72 -2.15
CA LYS A 170 -2.45 6.75 -1.50
C LYS A 170 -3.36 7.80 -2.15
N GLN A 171 -2.83 8.95 -2.55
CA GLN A 171 -3.61 9.98 -3.26
C GLN A 171 -4.15 9.51 -4.61
N LEU A 172 -3.46 8.60 -5.30
CA LEU A 172 -3.97 7.98 -6.53
C LEU A 172 -5.22 7.15 -6.24
N GLN A 173 -5.26 6.43 -5.11
CA GLN A 173 -6.40 5.58 -4.75
C GLN A 173 -7.70 6.34 -4.50
N LEU A 174 -7.61 7.60 -4.07
CA LEU A 174 -8.78 8.44 -3.80
C LEU A 174 -9.40 9.04 -5.06
N ARG A 175 -8.89 8.73 -6.26
CA ARG A 175 -9.48 9.20 -7.51
C ARG A 175 -10.65 8.31 -7.90
N LYS A 176 -11.71 8.93 -8.37
CA LYS A 176 -12.82 8.26 -9.06
C LYS A 176 -12.61 8.44 -10.56
N ASN A 177 -12.95 7.42 -11.33
CA ASN A 177 -12.96 7.57 -12.77
C ASN A 177 -14.05 8.56 -13.19
N LEU A 178 -13.74 9.38 -14.20
CA LEU A 178 -14.78 10.11 -14.90
C LEU A 178 -15.64 9.11 -15.70
N PRO A 179 -16.94 9.37 -15.92
CA PRO A 179 -17.78 8.51 -16.75
C PRO A 179 -17.12 8.24 -18.11
N GLY A 180 -17.01 6.95 -18.48
CA GLY A 180 -16.37 6.52 -19.74
C GLY A 180 -14.83 6.56 -19.76
N LYS A 181 -14.17 6.85 -18.63
CA LYS A 181 -12.71 6.92 -18.49
C LYS A 181 -12.18 5.83 -17.55
N THR A 182 -12.64 4.60 -17.72
CA THR A 182 -12.08 3.44 -17.02
C THR A 182 -10.67 3.14 -17.52
N LEU A 183 -9.83 2.57 -16.65
CA LEU A 183 -8.53 2.07 -17.09
C LEU A 183 -8.75 0.79 -17.90
N ASP A 184 -8.25 0.78 -19.14
CA ASP A 184 -8.17 -0.44 -19.94
C ASP A 184 -7.15 -1.44 -19.35
N GLU A 185 -7.18 -2.69 -19.80
CA GLU A 185 -6.32 -3.77 -19.30
C GLU A 185 -4.82 -3.44 -19.41
N ASN A 186 -4.40 -2.74 -20.47
CA ASN A 186 -3.00 -2.36 -20.64
C ASN A 186 -2.56 -1.33 -19.59
N LYS A 187 -3.40 -0.34 -19.29
CA LYS A 187 -3.13 0.64 -18.24
C LYS A 187 -3.20 0.01 -16.85
N GLN A 188 -4.13 -0.90 -16.60
CA GLN A 188 -4.19 -1.67 -15.35
C GLN A 188 -2.91 -2.51 -15.16
N PHE A 189 -2.43 -3.16 -16.22
CA PHE A 189 -1.17 -3.89 -16.20
C PHE A 189 0.02 -2.96 -15.89
N GLN A 190 0.13 -1.82 -16.58
CA GLN A 190 1.21 -0.85 -16.31
C GLN A 190 1.13 -0.25 -14.89
N TYR A 191 -0.08 -0.01 -14.39
CA TYR A 191 -0.31 0.47 -13.03
C TYR A 191 0.15 -0.54 -11.99
N SER A 192 -0.27 -1.81 -12.12
CA SER A 192 0.12 -2.88 -11.19
C SER A 192 1.62 -3.14 -11.23
N MET A 193 2.24 -3.13 -12.42
CA MET A 193 3.68 -3.25 -12.57
C MET A 193 4.43 -2.15 -11.83
N ALA A 194 4.06 -0.88 -12.06
CA ALA A 194 4.72 0.26 -11.43
C ALA A 194 4.40 0.45 -9.93
N SER A 195 3.33 -0.20 -9.43
CA SER A 195 2.97 -0.18 -8.01
C SER A 195 3.57 -1.33 -7.21
N TYR A 196 3.58 -2.55 -7.77
CA TYR A 196 3.82 -3.77 -6.98
C TYR A 196 4.91 -4.66 -7.58
N ASP A 197 5.00 -4.76 -8.91
CA ASP A 197 6.03 -5.56 -9.59
C ASP A 197 7.28 -4.72 -9.92
N LEU A 198 7.92 -4.20 -8.87
CA LEU A 198 9.05 -3.28 -9.02
C LEU A 198 10.26 -3.91 -9.69
N ASP A 199 10.50 -5.20 -9.49
CA ASP A 199 11.59 -5.90 -10.19
C ASP A 199 11.33 -5.93 -11.70
N ARG A 200 10.10 -6.20 -12.15
CA ARG A 200 9.72 -6.09 -13.57
C ARG A 200 9.71 -4.65 -14.05
N PHE A 201 9.27 -3.70 -13.24
CA PHE A 201 9.26 -2.29 -13.60
C PHE A 201 10.69 -1.76 -13.82
N LYS A 202 11.63 -2.16 -12.96
CA LYS A 202 13.05 -1.87 -13.11
C LYS A 202 13.61 -2.44 -14.42
N ARG A 203 13.33 -3.71 -14.74
CA ARG A 203 13.69 -4.30 -16.04
C ARG A 203 13.06 -3.55 -17.20
N TYR A 204 11.78 -3.17 -17.09
CA TYR A 204 11.11 -2.38 -18.10
C TYR A 204 11.81 -1.03 -18.34
N ILE A 205 12.29 -0.36 -17.30
CA ILE A 205 13.03 0.91 -17.45
C ILE A 205 14.37 0.68 -18.14
N PHE A 206 15.17 -0.29 -17.69
CA PHE A 206 16.58 -0.41 -18.10
C PHE A 206 16.87 -1.37 -19.26
N GLU A 207 15.93 -2.28 -19.55
CA GLU A 207 16.11 -3.37 -20.53
C GLU A 207 15.14 -3.25 -21.72
N SER A 208 14.41 -2.13 -21.83
CA SER A 208 13.52 -1.82 -22.95
C SER A 208 13.81 -0.45 -23.57
N ASP A 209 13.01 -0.04 -24.56
CA ASP A 209 13.07 1.30 -25.16
C ASP A 209 12.61 2.43 -24.23
N PHE A 210 12.28 2.15 -22.97
CA PHE A 210 11.80 3.17 -22.02
C PHE A 210 12.72 4.39 -21.95
N LEU A 211 14.03 4.20 -21.75
CA LEU A 211 15.01 5.29 -21.70
C LEU A 211 15.32 5.92 -23.07
N ASN A 212 14.87 5.30 -24.17
CA ASN A 212 14.91 5.90 -25.51
C ASN A 212 13.69 6.82 -25.74
N VAL A 213 12.58 6.56 -25.05
CA VAL A 213 11.32 7.31 -25.16
C VAL A 213 11.26 8.45 -24.14
N PHE A 214 11.64 8.20 -22.89
CA PHE A 214 11.53 9.16 -21.80
C PHE A 214 12.86 9.84 -21.50
N ASP A 215 12.79 11.15 -21.25
CA ASP A 215 13.92 11.96 -20.82
C ASP A 215 14.06 11.85 -19.29
N VAL A 216 14.89 10.90 -18.86
CA VAL A 216 15.24 10.64 -17.46
C VAL A 216 16.73 10.90 -17.31
N ASP A 217 17.10 11.83 -16.44
CA ASP A 217 18.50 12.20 -16.21
C ASP A 217 19.29 11.07 -15.52
N GLU A 218 20.61 11.07 -15.67
CA GLU A 218 21.50 10.02 -15.16
C GLU A 218 21.46 9.88 -13.63
N GLU A 219 21.24 10.98 -12.90
CA GLU A 219 21.13 10.95 -11.44
C GLU A 219 19.88 10.18 -11.00
N THR A 220 18.74 10.48 -11.62
CA THR A 220 17.48 9.74 -11.42
C THR A 220 17.64 8.28 -11.80
N GLN A 221 18.25 7.98 -12.95
CA GLN A 221 18.50 6.60 -13.39
C GLN A 221 19.34 5.82 -12.37
N LYS A 222 20.39 6.43 -11.80
CA LYS A 222 21.20 5.78 -10.77
C LYS A 222 20.37 5.49 -9.51
N LYS A 223 19.62 6.47 -9.02
CA LYS A 223 18.79 6.33 -7.80
C LYS A 223 17.78 5.19 -7.93
N ILE A 224 16.97 5.19 -8.99
CA ILE A 224 15.92 4.17 -9.20
C ILE A 224 16.49 2.77 -9.51
N LYS A 225 17.79 2.69 -9.84
CA LYS A 225 18.49 1.42 -10.04
C LYS A 225 18.99 0.83 -8.71
N GLU A 226 19.30 1.64 -7.72
CA GLU A 226 19.94 1.21 -6.47
C GLU A 226 18.98 1.24 -5.27
N ASP A 227 17.92 2.04 -5.32
CA ASP A 227 16.99 2.27 -4.22
C ASP A 227 15.53 1.99 -4.64
N GLU A 228 14.90 1.01 -3.99
CA GLU A 228 13.51 0.63 -4.26
C GLU A 228 12.50 1.68 -3.79
N ILE A 229 12.84 2.50 -2.79
CA ILE A 229 11.99 3.62 -2.36
C ILE A 229 11.94 4.67 -3.46
N GLU A 230 13.09 5.01 -4.05
CA GLU A 230 13.17 5.91 -5.21
C GLU A 230 12.43 5.32 -6.41
N LEU A 231 12.51 4.00 -6.63
CA LEU A 231 11.76 3.30 -7.67
C LEU A 231 10.25 3.35 -7.44
N ILE A 232 9.75 3.24 -6.20
CA ILE A 232 8.34 3.48 -5.86
C ILE A 232 7.93 4.91 -6.25
N GLN A 233 8.71 5.91 -5.85
CA GLN A 233 8.39 7.31 -6.16
C GLN A 233 8.37 7.56 -7.67
N PHE A 234 9.30 6.95 -8.41
CA PHE A 234 9.32 6.99 -9.87
C PHE A 234 8.13 6.25 -10.49
N GLY A 235 7.74 5.11 -9.94
CA GLY A 235 6.53 4.36 -10.33
C GLY A 235 5.27 5.21 -10.21
N VAL A 236 5.12 5.97 -9.12
CA VAL A 236 4.00 6.91 -8.95
C VAL A 236 4.00 8.01 -10.02
N LYS A 237 5.16 8.57 -10.40
CA LYS A 237 5.26 9.53 -11.51
C LYS A 237 4.84 8.88 -12.83
N TYR A 238 5.33 7.69 -13.12
CA TYR A 238 4.96 6.94 -14.32
C TYR A 238 3.45 6.64 -14.36
N ILE A 239 2.84 6.25 -13.24
CA ILE A 239 1.40 6.00 -13.13
C ILE A 239 0.59 7.26 -13.46
N LYS A 240 0.99 8.41 -12.90
CA LYS A 240 0.34 9.70 -13.19
C LYS A 240 0.38 10.02 -14.69
N PHE A 241 1.49 9.73 -15.36
CA PHE A 241 1.63 9.92 -16.80
C PHE A 241 0.72 8.99 -17.61
N ILE A 242 0.74 7.66 -17.38
CA ILE A 242 -0.08 6.70 -18.17
C ILE A 242 -1.59 6.91 -17.98
N MET A 243 -1.98 7.45 -16.82
CA MET A 243 -3.35 7.83 -16.50
C MET A 243 -3.73 9.21 -17.04
N MET A 244 -2.81 9.93 -17.71
CA MET A 244 -2.99 11.29 -18.24
C MET A 244 -3.43 12.30 -17.16
N LEU A 245 -2.90 12.15 -15.95
CA LEU A 245 -3.26 12.99 -14.81
C LEU A 245 -2.44 14.27 -14.76
N GLU A 246 -1.15 14.15 -15.11
CA GLU A 246 -0.14 15.20 -15.04
C GLU A 246 0.92 14.92 -16.13
N ASP A 247 1.52 15.97 -16.70
CA ASP A 247 2.72 15.89 -17.55
C ASP A 247 3.97 15.61 -16.70
N SER A 248 3.91 14.52 -15.96
CA SER A 248 4.87 14.09 -14.93
C SER A 248 6.11 13.42 -15.51
N MET A 249 6.11 13.11 -16.81
CA MET A 249 7.19 12.48 -17.55
C MET A 249 7.44 13.25 -18.85
N LYS A 250 8.70 13.55 -19.16
CA LYS A 250 9.09 14.24 -20.41
C LYS A 250 9.45 13.20 -21.47
N LEU A 251 8.97 13.41 -22.69
CA LEU A 251 9.37 12.61 -23.85
C LEU A 251 10.61 13.20 -24.51
N LYS A 252 11.49 12.34 -25.02
CA LYS A 252 12.62 12.77 -25.86
C LYS A 252 12.11 13.29 -27.21
N LYS A 253 12.85 14.25 -27.80
CA LYS A 253 12.46 14.92 -29.06
C LYS A 253 12.28 13.96 -30.24
N ASP A 254 12.94 12.81 -30.21
CA ASP A 254 12.91 11.77 -31.25
C ASP A 254 12.17 10.50 -30.81
N ALA A 255 11.41 10.55 -29.72
CA ALA A 255 10.66 9.42 -29.16
C ALA A 255 9.71 8.75 -30.17
N ASP A 256 9.21 9.50 -31.15
CA ASP A 256 8.31 8.98 -32.20
C ASP A 256 8.92 7.85 -33.04
N LYS A 257 10.26 7.76 -33.13
CA LYS A 257 10.94 6.68 -33.85
C LYS A 257 10.85 5.33 -33.13
N TYR A 258 10.59 5.35 -31.83
CA TYR A 258 10.49 4.17 -30.96
C TYR A 258 9.04 3.76 -30.69
N LYS A 259 8.06 4.53 -31.19
CA LYS A 259 6.66 4.11 -31.20
C LYS A 259 6.53 2.94 -32.20
N LYS A 260 6.36 1.72 -31.69
CA LYS A 260 5.96 0.58 -32.54
C LYS A 260 4.71 0.99 -33.32
N LYS A 261 4.76 0.89 -34.66
CA LYS A 261 3.58 1.06 -35.52
C LYS A 261 2.51 0.10 -34.99
N ARG A 262 1.40 0.67 -34.51
CA ARG A 262 0.21 -0.08 -34.12
C ARG A 262 -0.42 -0.74 -35.34
#